data_AF-A0A7X8UNW8-F1
#
_entry.id   AF-A0A7X8UNW8-F1
#
_cell.length_a   1.000
_cell.length_b   1.000
_cell.length_c   1.000
_cell.angle_alpha   90.00
_cell.angle_beta   90.00
_cell.angle_gamma   90.00
#
_symmetry.space_group_name_H-M   'P 1'
#
loop_
_entity.id
_entity.type
_entity.pdbx_description
1 polymer ?
#
loop_
_entity_poly.entity_id
_entity_poly.type
_entity_poly.pdbx_seq_one_letter_code
_entity_poly.pdbx_strand_id
1 'polypeptide(L)'
;MAIYIICLWLASLLLGYSLAFSGATLIIGRSISDSGSSTGFQNAITPPWSTNLAIASYAASIGAVGYGLWQLGWLAGMGIVVAYCFLVAVNQALLLPKPGSGHFRRLIIHSMITRYADFVKLGDTVRAAAMAALLEKLDVPVPDELQT
;
A
#
# COMPACT_ATOMS: atom_id res chain seq x y z
N MET A 1 -5.73 -29.90 -4.46
CA MET A 1 -4.40 -29.34 -4.73
C MET A 1 -4.42 -28.12 -5.64
N ALA A 2 -5.04 -28.16 -6.83
CA ALA A 2 -5.07 -27.00 -7.74
C ALA A 2 -5.66 -25.71 -7.11
N ILE A 3 -6.81 -25.83 -6.43
CA ILE A 3 -7.47 -24.70 -5.74
C ILE A 3 -6.54 -24.06 -4.70
N TYR A 4 -5.82 -24.88 -3.91
CA TYR A 4 -4.88 -24.39 -2.92
C TYR A 4 -3.76 -23.56 -3.55
N ILE A 5 -3.17 -24.05 -4.65
CA ILE A 5 -2.08 -23.34 -5.36
C ILE A 5 -2.59 -22.00 -5.90
N ILE A 6 -3.82 -21.96 -6.44
CA ILE A 6 -4.44 -20.72 -6.90
C ILE A 6 -4.61 -19.74 -5.73
N CYS A 7 -5.15 -20.20 -4.59
CA CYS A 7 -5.30 -19.37 -3.41
C CYS A 7 -3.95 -18.84 -2.88
N LEU A 8 -2.91 -19.69 -2.88
CA LEU A 8 -1.56 -19.31 -2.48
C LEU A 8 -0.98 -18.24 -3.41
N TRP A 9 -1.18 -18.38 -4.72
CA TRP A 9 -0.75 -17.39 -5.70
C TRP A 9 -1.52 -16.07 -5.56
N LEU A 10 -2.84 -16.10 -5.40
CA LEU A 10 -3.65 -14.89 -5.18
C LEU A 10 -3.25 -14.17 -3.87
N ALA A 11 -3.01 -14.90 -2.79
CA ALA A 11 -2.50 -14.32 -1.55
C ALA A 11 -1.14 -13.65 -1.76
N SER A 12 -0.25 -14.28 -2.54
CA SER A 12 1.07 -13.71 -2.85
C SER A 12 0.99 -12.45 -3.71
N LEU A 13 0.04 -12.37 -4.64
CA LEU A 13 -0.24 -11.15 -5.41
C LEU A 13 -0.73 -10.03 -4.51
N LEU A 14 -1.67 -10.35 -3.60
CA LEU A 14 -2.26 -9.40 -2.68
C LEU A 14 -1.20 -8.80 -1.73
N LEU A 15 -0.36 -9.66 -1.14
CA LEU A 15 0.77 -9.24 -0.31
C LEU A 15 1.79 -8.43 -1.12
N GLY A 16 2.15 -8.91 -2.31
CA GLY A 16 3.07 -8.21 -3.19
C GLY A 16 2.60 -6.80 -3.54
N TYR A 17 1.30 -6.63 -3.84
CA TYR A 17 0.70 -5.33 -4.14
C TYR A 17 0.68 -4.42 -2.91
N SER A 18 0.30 -4.95 -1.74
CA SER A 18 0.31 -4.21 -0.46
C SER A 18 1.71 -3.67 -0.10
N LEU A 19 2.74 -4.50 -0.27
CA LEU A 19 4.14 -4.12 -0.07
C LEU A 19 4.61 -3.09 -1.09
N ALA A 20 4.26 -3.25 -2.37
CA ALA A 20 4.62 -2.30 -3.42
C ALA A 20 3.95 -0.93 -3.20
N PHE A 21 2.69 -0.93 -2.78
CA PHE A 21 1.94 0.27 -2.41
C PHE A 21 2.55 0.97 -1.20
N SER A 22 2.90 0.22 -0.14
CA SER A 22 3.62 0.74 1.02
C SER A 22 4.97 1.36 0.62
N GLY A 23 5.71 0.69 -0.27
CA GLY A 23 6.94 1.24 -0.87
C GLY A 23 6.70 2.54 -1.62
N ALA A 24 5.58 2.67 -2.36
CA ALA A 24 5.24 3.89 -3.07
C ALA A 24 4.99 5.05 -2.11
N THR A 25 4.22 4.82 -1.03
CA THR A 25 3.98 5.82 0.02
C THR A 25 5.28 6.24 0.71
N LEU A 26 6.22 5.31 0.91
CA LEU A 26 7.53 5.62 1.49
C LEU A 26 8.38 6.49 0.55
N ILE A 27 8.45 6.14 -0.74
CA ILE A 27 9.21 6.89 -1.74
C ILE A 27 8.68 8.32 -1.84
N ILE A 28 7.37 8.48 -2.01
CA ILE A 28 6.74 9.79 -2.15
C ILE A 28 6.83 10.57 -0.83
N GLY A 29 6.60 9.91 0.30
CA GLY A 29 6.69 10.54 1.62
C GLY A 29 8.08 11.08 1.92
N ARG A 30 9.14 10.37 1.50
CA ARG A 30 10.52 10.83 1.59
C ARG A 30 10.82 11.96 0.61
N SER A 31 10.32 11.91 -0.62
CA SER A 31 10.64 12.92 -1.63
C SER A 31 10.12 14.32 -1.29
N ILE A 32 9.06 14.42 -0.48
CA ILE A 32 8.46 15.70 -0.05
C ILE A 32 8.87 16.13 1.37
N SER A 33 9.75 15.36 2.02
CA SER A 33 10.17 15.57 3.40
C SER A 33 11.46 16.37 3.48
N ASP A 34 11.45 17.46 4.24
CA ASP A 34 12.62 18.34 4.42
C ASP A 34 13.50 17.92 5.62
N SER A 35 12.99 17.04 6.50
CA SER A 35 13.58 16.75 7.82
C SER A 35 14.57 15.59 7.87
N GLY A 36 14.91 14.98 6.73
CA GLY A 36 15.78 13.78 6.69
C GLY A 36 15.19 12.55 7.39
N SER A 37 13.90 12.58 7.77
CA SER A 37 13.21 11.47 8.43
C SER A 37 13.25 10.19 7.58
N SER A 38 13.44 9.05 8.25
CA SER A 38 13.49 7.74 7.60
C SER A 38 12.19 7.35 6.88
N THR A 39 11.05 7.93 7.24
CA THR A 39 9.75 7.68 6.59
C THR A 39 9.16 8.93 5.95
N GLY A 40 9.73 10.10 6.22
CA GLY A 40 9.20 11.38 5.76
C GLY A 40 7.72 11.55 6.09
N PHE A 41 6.92 11.92 5.10
CA PHE A 41 5.47 12.09 5.23
C PHE A 41 4.66 10.84 4.85
N GLN A 42 5.27 9.64 4.84
CA GLN A 42 4.60 8.39 4.44
C GLN A 42 3.24 8.21 5.13
N ASN A 43 3.19 8.34 6.45
CA ASN A 43 1.97 8.12 7.22
C ASN A 43 0.88 9.15 6.92
N ALA A 44 1.26 10.39 6.59
CA ALA A 44 0.32 11.44 6.26
C ALA A 44 -0.34 11.21 4.89
N ILE A 45 0.43 10.72 3.91
CA ILE A 45 -0.06 10.50 2.54
C ILE A 45 -0.68 9.12 2.32
N THR A 46 -0.44 8.17 3.21
CA THR A 46 -0.99 6.81 3.12
C THR A 46 -2.53 6.85 3.20
N PRO A 47 -3.25 6.30 2.19
CA PRO A 47 -4.70 6.23 2.21
C PRO A 47 -5.25 5.33 3.33
N PRO A 48 -6.39 5.68 3.94
CA PRO A 48 -6.95 4.91 5.06
C PRO A 48 -7.35 3.47 4.67
N TRP A 49 -7.72 3.23 3.42
CA TRP A 49 -8.06 1.89 2.94
C TRP A 49 -6.84 0.95 2.87
N SER A 50 -5.60 1.48 2.83
CA SER A 50 -4.41 0.64 2.71
C SER A 50 -4.17 -0.19 3.96
N THR A 51 -4.60 0.29 5.13
CA THR A 51 -4.55 -0.49 6.38
C THR A 51 -5.41 -1.75 6.28
N ASN A 52 -6.64 -1.62 5.77
CA ASN A 52 -7.54 -2.77 5.57
C ASN A 52 -6.96 -3.74 4.53
N LEU A 53 -6.36 -3.22 3.45
CA LEU A 53 -5.66 -4.02 2.47
C LEU A 53 -4.49 -4.79 3.09
N ALA A 54 -3.68 -4.14 3.92
CA ALA A 54 -2.55 -4.78 4.60
C ALA A 54 -3.03 -5.91 5.52
N ILE A 55 -4.05 -5.66 6.35
CA ILE A 55 -4.66 -6.67 7.23
C ILE A 55 -5.16 -7.86 6.41
N ALA A 56 -5.93 -7.62 5.34
CA ALA A 56 -6.43 -8.68 4.46
C ALA A 56 -5.29 -9.48 3.82
N SER A 57 -4.22 -8.80 3.38
CA SER A 57 -3.06 -9.45 2.78
C SER A 57 -2.31 -10.35 3.76
N TYR A 58 -2.15 -9.93 5.02
CA TYR A 58 -1.51 -10.73 6.04
C TYR A 58 -2.37 -11.91 6.47
N ALA A 59 -3.67 -11.70 6.67
CA ALA A 59 -4.60 -12.78 7.00
C ALA A 59 -4.63 -13.84 5.90
N ALA A 60 -4.70 -13.43 4.62
CA ALA A 60 -4.66 -14.34 3.48
C ALA A 60 -3.31 -15.10 3.40
N SER A 61 -2.19 -14.42 3.63
CA SER A 61 -0.86 -15.03 3.62
C SER A 61 -0.71 -16.08 4.73
N ILE A 62 -1.07 -15.72 5.96
CA ILE A 62 -1.02 -16.62 7.13
C ILE A 62 -1.94 -17.81 6.92
N GLY A 63 -3.17 -17.58 6.43
CA GLY A 63 -4.12 -18.64 6.14
C GLY A 63 -3.60 -19.62 5.08
N ALA A 64 -3.08 -19.11 3.95
CA ALA A 64 -2.60 -19.94 2.86
C ALA A 64 -1.32 -20.74 3.22
N VAL A 65 -0.37 -20.10 3.89
CA VAL A 65 0.87 -20.77 4.33
C VAL A 65 0.59 -21.72 5.49
N GLY A 66 -0.23 -21.30 6.46
CA GLY A 66 -0.60 -22.11 7.63
C GLY A 66 -1.38 -23.37 7.24
N TYR A 67 -2.31 -23.27 6.30
CA TYR A 67 -3.01 -24.43 5.76
C TYR A 67 -2.04 -25.42 5.10
N GLY A 68 -1.07 -24.92 4.32
CA GLY A 68 -0.06 -25.75 3.68
C GLY A 68 0.88 -26.46 4.67
N LEU A 69 1.30 -25.76 5.72
CA LEU A 69 2.07 -26.33 6.84
C LEU A 69 1.30 -27.44 7.55
N TRP A 70 0.00 -27.23 7.81
CA TRP A 70 -0.86 -28.22 8.45
C TRP A 70 -1.05 -29.47 7.58
N GLN A 71 -1.22 -29.30 6.26
CA GLN A 71 -1.51 -30.40 5.35
C GLN A 71 -0.28 -31.26 5.01
N LEU A 72 0.89 -30.64 4.80
CA LEU A 72 2.10 -31.34 4.32
C LEU A 72 3.09 -31.69 5.43
N GLY A 73 2.83 -31.24 6.67
CA GLY A 73 3.73 -31.42 7.80
C GLY A 73 4.90 -30.42 7.80
N TRP A 74 5.69 -30.45 8.88
CA TRP A 74 6.65 -29.39 9.20
C TRP A 74 7.73 -29.15 8.13
N LEU A 75 8.42 -30.21 7.70
CA LEU A 75 9.53 -30.09 6.73
C LEU A 75 9.06 -29.58 5.35
N ALA A 76 8.01 -30.19 4.80
CA ALA A 76 7.46 -29.77 3.52
C ALA A 76 6.78 -28.39 3.59
N GLY A 77 6.18 -28.07 4.74
CA GLY A 77 5.57 -26.76 4.98
C GLY A 77 6.59 -25.62 5.06
N MET A 78 7.79 -25.84 5.58
CA MET A 78 8.88 -24.85 5.46
C MET A 78 9.25 -24.58 3.99
N GLY A 79 9.19 -25.61 3.14
CA GLY A 79 9.32 -25.44 1.69
C GLY A 79 8.26 -24.51 1.10
N ILE A 80 7.01 -24.60 1.58
CA ILE A 80 5.92 -23.70 1.17
C ILE A 80 6.20 -22.26 1.59
N VAL A 81 6.71 -22.02 2.80
CA VAL A 81 7.07 -20.66 3.26
C VAL A 81 8.08 -20.02 2.29
N VAL A 82 9.16 -20.75 1.97
CA VAL A 82 10.20 -20.28 1.05
C VAL A 82 9.63 -20.05 -0.35
N ALA A 83 8.86 -21.01 -0.87
CA ALA A 83 8.21 -20.90 -2.18
C ALA A 83 7.25 -19.70 -2.24
N TYR A 84 6.52 -19.43 -1.16
CA TYR A 84 5.61 -18.30 -1.05
C TYR A 84 6.36 -16.96 -1.09
N CYS A 85 7.44 -16.82 -0.31
CA CYS A 85 8.29 -15.62 -0.35
C CYS A 85 8.87 -15.38 -1.75
N PHE A 86 9.33 -16.45 -2.41
CA PHE A 86 9.81 -16.37 -3.80
C PHE A 86 8.69 -15.94 -4.75
N LEU A 87 7.49 -16.49 -4.60
CA LEU A 87 6.33 -16.15 -5.43
C LEU A 87 5.92 -14.68 -5.29
N VAL A 88 5.95 -14.13 -4.06
CA VAL A 88 5.73 -12.70 -3.82
C VAL A 88 6.77 -11.87 -4.57
N ALA A 89 8.06 -12.23 -4.47
CA ALA A 89 9.14 -11.51 -5.14
C ALA A 89 9.01 -11.57 -6.67
N VAL A 90 8.69 -12.74 -7.23
CA VAL A 90 8.46 -12.93 -8.67
C VAL A 90 7.27 -12.09 -9.14
N ASN A 91 6.16 -12.10 -8.40
CA ASN A 91 4.99 -11.29 -8.73
C ASN A 91 5.31 -9.79 -8.70
N GLN A 92 6.10 -9.33 -7.73
CA GLN A 92 6.56 -7.93 -7.68
C GLN A 92 7.48 -7.57 -8.85
N ALA A 93 8.31 -8.50 -9.31
CA ALA A 93 9.24 -8.27 -10.40
C ALA A 93 8.54 -8.28 -11.77
N LEU A 94 7.54 -9.15 -11.97
CA LEU A 94 6.98 -9.45 -13.30
C LEU A 94 5.58 -8.88 -13.54
N LEU A 95 4.70 -8.90 -12.53
CA LEU A 95 3.26 -8.66 -12.72
C LEU A 95 2.78 -7.35 -12.12
N LEU A 96 3.31 -6.97 -10.96
CA LEU A 96 2.77 -5.86 -10.18
C LEU A 96 3.38 -4.51 -10.58
N PRO A 97 2.62 -3.40 -10.42
CA PRO A 97 3.18 -2.07 -10.61
C PRO A 97 4.36 -1.83 -9.68
N LYS A 98 5.42 -1.19 -10.20
CA LYS A 98 6.56 -0.79 -9.37
C LYS A 98 6.15 0.31 -8.38
N PRO A 99 6.76 0.38 -7.18
CA PRO A 99 6.50 1.45 -6.20
C PRO A 99 6.59 2.88 -6.76
N GLY A 100 7.55 3.15 -7.65
CA GLY A 100 7.70 4.46 -8.30
C GLY A 100 6.81 4.69 -9.53
N SER A 101 5.85 3.81 -9.81
CA SER A 101 4.99 3.93 -10.99
C SER A 101 3.93 5.02 -10.83
N GLY A 102 3.51 5.60 -11.96
CA GLY A 102 2.42 6.58 -11.99
C GLY A 102 1.09 6.06 -11.46
N HIS A 103 0.89 4.73 -11.48
CA HIS A 103 -0.31 4.07 -10.92
C HIS A 103 -0.48 4.38 -9.42
N PHE A 104 0.54 4.10 -8.61
CA PHE A 104 0.47 4.36 -7.17
C PHE A 104 0.48 5.84 -6.84
N ARG A 105 1.27 6.64 -7.57
CA ARG A 105 1.26 8.11 -7.40
C ARG A 105 -0.14 8.67 -7.60
N ARG A 106 -0.85 8.25 -8.64
CA ARG A 106 -2.23 8.68 -8.93
C ARG A 106 -3.19 8.27 -7.80
N LEU A 107 -3.11 7.03 -7.30
CA LEU A 107 -3.95 6.56 -6.20
C LEU A 107 -3.73 7.36 -4.91
N ILE A 108 -2.47 7.66 -4.58
CA ILE A 108 -2.11 8.44 -3.39
C ILE A 108 -2.62 9.87 -3.52
N ILE A 109 -2.36 10.54 -4.64
CA ILE A 109 -2.84 11.91 -4.90
C ILE A 109 -4.36 11.97 -4.86
N HIS A 110 -5.04 11.05 -5.54
CA HIS A 110 -6.50 11.01 -5.52
C HIS A 110 -7.02 10.89 -4.08
N SER A 111 -6.45 9.99 -3.27
CA SER A 111 -6.84 9.86 -1.87
C SER A 111 -6.55 11.12 -1.05
N MET A 112 -5.46 11.84 -1.33
CA MET A 112 -5.14 13.11 -0.67
C MET A 112 -6.18 14.19 -1.00
N ILE A 113 -6.55 14.34 -2.29
CA ILE A 113 -7.56 15.29 -2.74
C ILE A 113 -8.93 14.98 -2.11
N THR A 114 -9.34 13.71 -2.11
CA THR A 114 -10.61 13.31 -1.47
C THR A 114 -10.62 13.65 0.02
N ARG A 115 -9.54 13.33 0.74
CA ARG A 115 -9.42 13.67 2.18
C ARG A 115 -9.43 15.16 2.43
N TYR A 116 -8.76 15.95 1.58
CA TYR A 116 -8.81 17.40 1.66
C TYR A 116 -10.25 17.91 1.55
N ALA A 117 -10.98 17.47 0.52
CA ALA A 117 -12.39 17.84 0.32
C ALA A 117 -13.27 17.44 1.52
N ASP A 118 -13.04 16.26 2.10
CA ASP A 118 -13.77 15.81 3.28
C ASP A 118 -13.47 16.69 4.50
N PHE A 119 -12.23 17.12 4.71
CA PHE A 119 -11.88 18.03 5.81
C PHE A 119 -12.52 19.41 5.65
N VAL A 120 -12.54 19.97 4.43
CA VAL A 120 -13.20 21.24 4.13
C VAL A 120 -14.70 21.15 4.42
N LYS A 121 -15.37 20.09 3.95
CA LYS A 121 -16.80 19.85 4.23
C LYS A 121 -17.12 19.73 5.71
N LEU A 122 -16.18 19.21 6.51
CA LEU A 122 -16.32 19.07 7.96
C LEU A 122 -15.93 20.34 8.73
N GLY A 123 -15.45 21.39 8.04
CA GLY A 123 -14.94 22.61 8.67
C GLY A 123 -13.62 22.43 9.42
N ASP A 124 -12.90 21.32 9.19
CA ASP A 124 -11.60 21.03 9.81
C ASP A 124 -10.48 21.75 9.03
N THR A 125 -10.36 23.05 9.30
CA THR A 125 -9.41 23.93 8.61
C THR A 125 -7.95 23.54 8.83
N VAL A 126 -7.63 22.97 10.00
CA VAL A 126 -6.27 22.55 10.35
C VAL A 126 -5.83 21.36 9.50
N ARG A 127 -6.65 20.31 9.43
CA ARG A 127 -6.33 19.13 8.62
C ARG A 127 -6.41 19.41 7.12
N ALA A 128 -7.35 20.26 6.70
CA ALA A 128 -7.43 20.74 5.32
C ALA A 128 -6.13 21.47 4.92
N ALA A 129 -5.69 22.45 5.71
CA ALA A 129 -4.45 23.17 5.45
C ALA A 129 -3.22 22.25 5.42
N ALA A 130 -3.13 21.29 6.36
CA ALA A 130 -2.04 20.32 6.37
C ALA A 130 -2.03 19.44 5.10
N MET A 131 -3.20 18.99 4.62
CA MET A 131 -3.28 18.21 3.39
C MET A 131 -2.96 19.04 2.14
N ALA A 132 -3.40 20.31 2.11
CA ALA A 132 -3.08 21.25 1.04
C ALA A 132 -1.57 21.48 0.92
N ALA A 133 -0.87 21.71 2.05
CA ALA A 133 0.58 21.87 2.07
C ALA A 133 1.32 20.62 1.52
N LEU A 134 0.79 19.41 1.78
CA LEU A 134 1.36 18.18 1.23
C LEU A 134 1.09 18.02 -0.28
N LEU A 135 -0.06 18.47 -0.77
CA LEU A 135 -0.40 18.48 -2.20
C LEU A 135 0.45 19.50 -2.96
N GLU A 136 0.69 20.67 -2.37
CA GLU A 136 1.57 21.72 -2.91
C GLU A 136 3.01 21.20 -3.07
N LYS A 137 3.54 20.51 -2.05
CA LYS A 137 4.85 19.83 -2.13
C LYS A 137 4.93 18.75 -3.22
N LEU A 138 3.81 18.30 -3.76
CA LEU A 138 3.73 17.33 -4.86
C LEU A 138 3.47 17.98 -6.22
N ASP A 139 3.49 19.32 -6.28
CA ASP A 139 3.12 20.14 -7.43
C ASP A 139 1.70 19.82 -7.94
N VAL A 140 0.77 19.50 -7.02
CA VAL A 140 -0.63 19.19 -7.34
C VAL A 140 -1.49 20.39 -6.93
N PRO A 141 -2.07 21.13 -7.89
CA PRO A 141 -2.97 22.23 -7.55
C PRO A 141 -4.21 21.68 -6.85
N VAL A 142 -4.57 22.29 -5.73
CA VAL A 142 -5.82 22.02 -5.04
C VAL A 142 -6.93 22.78 -5.78
N PRO A 143 -7.99 22.11 -6.27
CA PRO A 143 -9.06 22.80 -6.99
C PRO A 143 -9.63 23.98 -6.19
N ASP A 144 -9.74 25.15 -6.82
CA ASP A 144 -10.23 26.38 -6.18
C ASP A 144 -11.65 26.21 -5.60
N GLU A 145 -12.43 25.31 -6.19
CA GLU A 145 -13.77 24.90 -5.74
C GLU A 145 -13.81 24.30 -4.33
N LEU A 146 -12.64 23.93 -3.78
CA LEU A 146 -12.49 23.31 -2.47
C LEU A 146 -11.82 24.25 -1.45
N GLN A 147 -11.52 25.50 -1.81
CA GLN A 147 -10.82 26.47 -0.96
C GLN A 147 -11.74 27.42 -0.16
N THR A 148 -13.07 27.26 -0.28
CA THR A 148 -14.11 28.06 0.40
C THR A 148 -14.67 27.37 1.63
#